data_AF-Q9ZGF7-F1
#
_entry.id   AF-Q9ZGF7-F1
#
_cell.length_a   1.000
_cell.length_b   1.000
_cell.length_c   1.000
_cell.angle_alpha   90.00
_cell.angle_beta   90.00
_cell.angle_gamma   90.00
#
_symmetry.space_group_name_H-M   'P 1'
#
loop_
_entity.id
_entity.type
_entity.pdbx_description
1 polymer ?
#
loop_
_entity_poly.entity_id
_entity_poly.type
_entity_poly.pdbx_seq_one_letter_code
_entity_poly.pdbx_strand_id
1 'polypeptide(L)'
;MRKIVALLWQWRHLVFLIFFSLMATFFLDLTMTIVRKWIDGESVGISQAIIGPAGLVIGGYGLLRFVYRHDKKTGRVKRNVKWLE
;
A
#
# COMPACT_ATOMS: atom_id res chain seq x y z
N MET A 1 -25.73 12.88 16.78
CA MET A 1 -25.54 12.18 15.49
C MET A 1 -24.24 12.54 14.76
N ARG A 2 -23.88 13.82 14.54
CA ARG A 2 -22.66 14.21 13.79
C ARG A 2 -21.33 13.59 14.29
N LYS A 3 -21.15 13.43 15.60
CA LYS A 3 -19.94 12.81 16.20
C LYS A 3 -19.78 11.32 15.86
N ILE A 4 -20.89 10.56 15.84
CA ILE A 4 -20.89 9.12 15.51
C ILE A 4 -20.53 8.91 14.04
N VAL A 5 -21.06 9.76 13.15
CA VAL A 5 -20.74 9.74 11.71
C VAL A 5 -19.26 10.06 11.46
N ALA A 6 -18.70 11.05 12.18
CA ALA A 6 -17.27 11.38 12.09
C ALA A 6 -16.39 10.21 12.57
N LEU A 7 -16.80 9.52 13.63
CA LEU A 7 -16.09 8.36 14.16
C LEU A 7 -16.10 7.19 13.15
N LEU A 8 -17.26 6.86 12.58
CA LEU A 8 -17.39 5.84 11.54
C LEU A 8 -16.55 6.15 10.30
N TRP A 9 -16.46 7.42 9.92
CA TRP A 9 -15.62 7.86 8.81
C TRP A 9 -14.13 7.65 9.10
N GLN A 10 -13.67 7.92 10.32
CA GLN A 10 -12.30 7.62 10.76
C GLN A 10 -12.02 6.12 10.81
N TRP A 11 -12.97 5.30 11.27
CA TRP A 11 -12.83 3.84 11.27
C TRP A 11 -12.63 3.27 9.87
N ARG A 12 -13.37 3.77 8.87
CA ARG A 12 -13.19 3.32 7.48
C ARG A 12 -11.78 3.62 6.95
N HIS A 13 -11.24 4.79 7.29
CA HIS A 13 -9.88 5.19 6.91
C HIS A 13 -8.81 4.33 7.59
N LEU A 14 -9.01 4.02 8.87
CA LEU A 14 -8.13 3.14 9.62
C LEU A 14 -8.14 1.71 9.07
N VAL A 15 -9.31 1.16 8.76
CA VAL A 15 -9.44 -0.15 8.12
C VAL A 15 -8.76 -0.16 6.75
N PHE A 16 -8.94 0.90 5.95
CA PHE A 16 -8.28 1.03 4.65
C PHE A 16 -6.75 1.07 4.79
N LEU A 17 -6.23 1.88 5.71
CA LEU A 17 -4.80 1.95 6.01
C LEU A 17 -4.24 0.59 6.45
N ILE A 18 -4.92 -0.08 7.38
CA ILE A 18 -4.50 -1.40 7.86
C ILE A 18 -4.49 -2.42 6.72
N PHE A 19 -5.52 -2.44 5.89
CA PHE A 19 -5.60 -3.35 4.74
C PHE A 19 -4.43 -3.15 3.77
N PHE A 20 -4.17 -1.90 3.36
CA PHE A 20 -3.07 -1.61 2.43
C PHE A 20 -1.69 -1.83 3.06
N SER A 21 -1.52 -1.56 4.36
CA SER A 21 -0.29 -1.87 5.09
C SER A 21 -0.05 -3.38 5.15
N LEU A 22 -1.05 -4.18 5.53
CA LEU A 22 -0.93 -5.64 5.57
C LEU A 22 -0.63 -6.23 4.19
N MET A 23 -1.30 -5.72 3.16
CA MET A 23 -1.07 -6.12 1.78
C MET A 23 0.36 -5.78 1.33
N ALA A 24 0.83 -4.56 1.58
CA ALA A 24 2.19 -4.15 1.26
C ALA A 24 3.25 -5.00 1.99
N THR A 25 3.05 -5.26 3.29
CA THR A 25 3.95 -6.12 4.08
C THR A 25 3.95 -7.56 3.56
N PHE A 26 2.79 -8.11 3.23
CA PHE A 26 2.69 -9.47 2.66
C PHE A 26 3.45 -9.58 1.34
N PHE A 27 3.26 -8.61 0.42
CA PHE A 27 3.96 -8.64 -0.86
C PHE A 27 5.45 -8.30 -0.74
N LEU A 28 5.86 -7.53 0.27
CA LEU A 28 7.27 -7.32 0.61
C LEU A 28 7.92 -8.63 1.04
N ASP A 29 7.29 -9.34 1.97
CA ASP A 29 7.79 -10.63 2.44
C ASP A 29 7.86 -11.68 1.32
N LEU A 30 6.82 -11.73 0.48
CA LEU A 30 6.79 -12.59 -0.71
C LEU A 30 7.90 -12.22 -1.70
N THR A 31 8.12 -10.93 -1.96
CA THR A 31 9.21 -10.45 -2.83
C THR A 31 10.58 -10.80 -2.26
N MET A 32 10.80 -10.61 -0.95
CA MET A 32 12.05 -10.96 -0.29
C MET A 32 12.32 -12.47 -0.33
N THR A 33 11.27 -13.28 -0.15
CA THR A 33 11.37 -14.74 -0.29
C THR A 33 11.76 -15.14 -1.71
N ILE A 34 11.18 -14.50 -2.72
CA ILE A 34 11.54 -14.73 -4.13
C ILE A 34 13.00 -14.35 -4.39
N VAL A 35 13.42 -13.18 -3.94
CA VAL A 35 14.81 -12.71 -4.10
C VAL A 35 15.78 -13.68 -3.44
N ARG A 36 15.46 -14.16 -2.23
CA ARG A 36 16.26 -15.15 -1.53
C ARG A 36 16.38 -16.45 -2.33
N LYS A 37 15.26 -17.01 -2.80
CA LYS A 37 15.26 -18.23 -3.64
C LYS A 37 16.08 -18.05 -4.92
N TRP A 38 15.99 -16.87 -5.53
CA TRP A 38 16.77 -16.55 -6.72
C TRP A 38 18.28 -16.49 -6.43
N ILE A 39 18.68 -15.93 -5.29
CA ILE A 39 20.08 -15.91 -4.82
C ILE A 39 20.58 -17.32 -4.50
N ASP A 40 19.75 -18.15 -3.88
CA ASP A 40 20.06 -19.54 -3.51
C ASP A 40 20.09 -20.48 -4.74
N GLY A 41 19.83 -19.97 -5.95
CA GLY A 41 19.85 -20.73 -7.21
C GLY A 41 18.63 -21.62 -7.44
N GLU A 42 17.58 -21.46 -6.63
CA GLU A 42 16.31 -22.15 -6.81
C GLU A 42 15.53 -21.58 -8.01
N SER A 43 14.79 -22.44 -8.71
CA SER A 43 13.94 -21.99 -9.80
C SER A 43 12.72 -21.24 -9.26
N VAL A 44 12.70 -19.93 -9.50
CA VAL A 44 11.54 -19.09 -9.22
C VAL A 44 10.61 -19.12 -10.43
N GLY A 45 9.34 -19.49 -10.20
CA GLY A 45 8.32 -19.41 -11.24
C GLY A 45 8.13 -17.97 -11.72
N ILE A 46 8.00 -17.76 -13.03
CA ILE A 46 7.79 -16.43 -13.65
C ILE A 46 6.62 -15.68 -13.01
N SER A 47 5.55 -16.40 -12.65
CA SER A 47 4.40 -15.84 -11.94
C SER A 47 4.78 -15.23 -10.59
N GLN A 48 5.62 -15.88 -9.80
CA GLN A 48 6.07 -15.38 -8.50
C GLN A 48 6.93 -14.12 -8.68
N ALA A 49 7.87 -14.16 -9.63
CA ALA A 49 8.75 -13.05 -9.95
C ALA A 49 8.00 -11.76 -10.36
N ILE A 50 6.79 -11.89 -10.91
CA ILE A 50 5.94 -10.76 -11.30
C ILE A 50 4.97 -10.36 -10.17
N ILE A 51 4.31 -11.34 -9.54
CA ILE A 51 3.24 -11.10 -8.56
C ILE A 51 3.76 -10.39 -7.31
N GLY A 52 4.93 -10.76 -6.80
CA GLY A 52 5.53 -10.13 -5.63
C GLY A 52 5.72 -8.62 -5.80
N PRO A 53 6.56 -8.20 -6.78
CA PRO A 53 6.79 -6.79 -7.06
C PRO A 53 5.52 -6.05 -7.47
N ALA A 54 4.65 -6.65 -8.28
CA ALA A 54 3.40 -6.02 -8.71
C ALA A 54 2.47 -5.73 -7.52
N GLY A 55 2.28 -6.69 -6.62
CA GLY A 55 1.47 -6.50 -5.43
C GLY A 55 2.05 -5.48 -4.46
N LEU A 56 3.39 -5.41 -4.37
CA LEU A 56 4.08 -4.39 -3.57
C LEU A 56 3.87 -2.98 -4.12
N VAL A 57 3.97 -2.82 -5.45
CA VAL A 57 3.69 -1.55 -6.13
C VAL A 57 2.24 -1.13 -5.92
N ILE A 58 1.28 -2.05 -6.08
CA ILE A 58 -0.15 -1.77 -5.87
C ILE A 58 -0.44 -1.39 -4.40
N GLY A 59 0.10 -2.16 -3.45
CA GLY A 59 -0.06 -1.93 -2.02
C GLY A 59 0.55 -0.59 -1.59
N GLY A 60 1.81 -0.35 -1.97
CA GLY A 60 2.52 0.88 -1.67
C GLY A 60 1.88 2.11 -2.31
N TYR A 61 1.48 2.01 -3.58
CA TYR A 61 0.78 3.10 -4.28
C TYR A 61 -0.57 3.43 -3.64
N GLY A 62 -1.36 2.42 -3.27
CA GLY A 62 -2.64 2.62 -2.58
C GLY A 62 -2.48 3.36 -1.25
N LEU A 63 -1.45 3.00 -0.48
CA LEU A 63 -1.12 3.63 0.79
C LEU A 63 -0.64 5.08 0.58
N LEU A 64 0.29 5.31 -0.34
CA LEU A 64 0.78 6.65 -0.71
C LEU A 64 -0.35 7.56 -1.20
N ARG A 65 -1.22 7.06 -2.07
CA ARG A 65 -2.37 7.82 -2.58
C ARG A 65 -3.34 8.20 -1.47
N PHE A 66 -3.57 7.27 -0.53
CA PHE A 66 -4.43 7.53 0.61
C PHE A 66 -3.86 8.62 1.52
N VAL A 67 -2.59 8.51 1.90
CA VAL A 67 -1.88 9.50 2.72
C VAL A 67 -1.85 10.85 2.02
N TYR A 68 -1.51 10.89 0.72
CA TYR A 68 -1.49 12.12 -0.07
C TYR A 68 -2.85 12.83 -0.09
N ARG A 69 -3.96 12.09 -0.29
CA ARG A 69 -5.31 12.68 -0.27
C ARG A 69 -5.69 13.19 1.12
N HIS A 70 -5.29 12.49 2.17
CA HIS A 70 -5.53 12.93 3.55
C HIS A 70 -4.73 14.21 3.88
N ASP A 71 -3.46 14.25 3.49
CA ASP A 71 -2.56 15.39 3.74
C ASP A 71 -2.90 16.61 2.87
N LYS A 72 -3.42 16.38 1.65
CA LYS A 72 -3.99 17.45 0.80
C LYS A 72 -5.23 18.06 1.45
N LYS A 73 -6.12 17.25 2.05
CA LYS A 73 -7.31 17.74 2.78
C LYS A 73 -6.98 18.50 4.06
N THR A 74 -5.88 18.15 4.73
CA THR A 74 -5.40 18.84 5.94
C THR A 74 -4.47 20.01 5.64
N GLY A 75 -4.22 20.33 4.36
CA GLY A 75 -3.42 21.49 3.94
C GLY A 75 -1.91 21.34 4.12
N ARG A 76 -1.42 20.13 4.47
CA ARG A 76 0.01 19.85 4.64
C ARG A 76 0.76 19.75 3.31
N VAL A 77 0.08 19.32 2.24
CA VAL A 77 0.67 19.22 0.91
C VAL A 77 0.28 20.43 0.06
N LYS A 78 1.26 21.30 -0.21
CA LYS A 78 1.10 22.50 -1.06
C LYS A 78 1.34 22.25 -2.55
N ARG A 79 1.98 21.13 -2.91
CA ARG A 79 2.38 20.81 -4.29
C ARG A 79 1.54 19.65 -4.82
N ASN A 80 0.85 19.88 -5.95
CA ASN A 80 0.07 18.83 -6.59
C ASN A 80 1.00 17.82 -7.29
N VAL A 81 0.97 16.57 -6.85
CA VAL A 81 1.66 15.46 -7.51
C VAL A 81 0.65 14.78 -8.45
N LYS A 82 0.77 15.02 -9.77
CA LYS A 82 -0.16 14.47 -10.79
C LYS A 82 -0.31 12.95 -10.74
N TRP A 83 0.73 12.23 -10.30
CA TRP A 83 0.72 10.77 -10.19
C TRP A 83 -0.02 10.25 -8.95
N LEU A 84 -0.44 11.09 -8.01
CA LEU A 84 -1.13 10.69 -6.76
C LEU A 84 -2.55 11.26 -6.64
N GLU A 85 -3.05 11.99 -7.63
CA GLU A 85 -4.46 12.48 -7.67
C GLU A 85 -5.47 11.34 -7.94
#